data_AF-A0A1D7UBT6-F1
#
_entry.id   AF-A0A1D7UBT6-F1
#
_cell.length_a   1.000
_cell.length_b   1.000
_cell.length_c   1.000
_cell.angle_alpha   90.00
_cell.angle_beta   90.00
_cell.angle_gamma   90.00
#
_symmetry.space_group_name_H-M   'P 1'
#
loop_
_entity.id
_entity.type
_entity.pdbx_description
1 polymer ?
#
loop_
_entity_poly.entity_id
_entity_poly.type
_entity_poly.pdbx_seq_one_letter_code
_entity_poly.pdbx_strand_id
1 'polypeptide(L)'
;MPSPIALLTDRALFTRLSQATARWAGRPQTFVVAVAVIVLWGLSGPFFGFNDTWQLVINTSTTIVTFLMVFIIQNSQNRDSAAMQIKLDELIVRLEGAREELLDLEELDEEKLEAIRQEFELRASKARNGKPA
;
A
#
# COMPACT_ATOMS: atom_id res chain seq x y z
N MET A 1 34.45 -7.03 -2.74
CA MET A 1 33.34 -6.10 -3.05
C MET A 1 32.36 -6.84 -3.96
N PRO A 2 31.08 -6.99 -3.60
CA PRO A 2 30.11 -7.67 -4.47
C PRO A 2 29.89 -6.85 -5.76
N SER A 3 29.74 -7.54 -6.89
CA SER A 3 29.57 -6.93 -8.22
C SER A 3 28.22 -6.19 -8.35
N PRO A 4 28.14 -5.01 -9.01
CA PRO A 4 26.93 -4.19 -9.15
C PRO A 4 25.70 -4.91 -9.75
N ILE A 5 25.93 -5.99 -10.51
CA ILE A 5 24.89 -6.78 -11.19
C ILE A 5 24.03 -7.59 -10.19
N ALA A 6 24.58 -7.95 -9.03
CA ALA A 6 23.83 -8.71 -8.01
C ALA A 6 22.69 -7.88 -7.41
N LEU A 7 22.92 -6.59 -7.13
CA LEU A 7 21.94 -5.68 -6.52
C LEU A 7 20.73 -5.37 -7.42
N LEU A 8 20.91 -5.44 -8.74
CA LEU A 8 19.82 -5.24 -9.71
C LEU A 8 18.91 -6.47 -9.81
N THR A 9 19.47 -7.67 -9.60
CA THR A 9 18.75 -8.94 -9.74
C THR A 9 17.82 -9.17 -8.55
N ASP A 10 18.27 -8.87 -7.33
CA ASP A 10 17.47 -9.04 -6.11
C ASP A 10 16.24 -8.12 -6.08
N ARG A 11 16.42 -6.86 -6.49
CA ARG A 11 15.28 -5.92 -6.64
C ARG A 11 14.30 -6.41 -7.70
N ALA A 12 14.77 -6.88 -8.84
CA ALA A 12 13.90 -7.35 -9.91
C ALA A 12 13.08 -8.60 -9.52
N LEU A 13 13.70 -9.54 -8.79
CA LEU A 13 13.01 -10.73 -8.28
C LEU A 13 11.97 -10.37 -7.20
N PHE A 14 12.35 -9.56 -6.21
CA PHE A 14 11.43 -9.08 -5.19
C PHE A 14 10.26 -8.30 -5.80
N THR A 15 10.52 -7.37 -6.72
CA THR A 15 9.46 -6.61 -7.40
C THR A 15 8.54 -7.51 -8.21
N ARG A 16 9.07 -8.52 -8.93
CA ARG A 16 8.24 -9.47 -9.68
C ARG A 16 7.39 -10.35 -8.75
N LEU A 17 7.96 -10.87 -7.67
CA LEU A 17 7.25 -11.65 -6.66
C LEU A 17 6.17 -10.80 -5.99
N SER A 18 6.50 -9.62 -5.50
CA SER A 18 5.53 -8.71 -4.85
C SER A 18 4.40 -8.32 -5.80
N GLN A 19 4.69 -8.03 -7.07
CA GLN A 19 3.64 -7.73 -8.07
C GLN A 19 2.80 -8.95 -8.45
N ALA A 20 3.37 -10.15 -8.48
CA ALA A 20 2.64 -11.39 -8.73
C ALA A 20 1.74 -11.71 -7.53
N THR A 21 2.27 -11.66 -6.32
CA THR A 21 1.54 -11.91 -5.08
C THR A 21 0.44 -10.87 -4.88
N ALA A 22 0.67 -9.58 -5.12
CA ALA A 22 -0.37 -8.56 -5.05
C ALA A 22 -1.50 -8.80 -6.07
N ARG A 23 -1.16 -9.16 -7.31
CA ARG A 23 -2.15 -9.50 -8.36
C ARG A 23 -2.97 -10.74 -8.02
N TRP A 24 -2.36 -11.73 -7.37
CA TRP A 24 -3.07 -12.92 -6.92
C TRP A 24 -3.90 -12.64 -5.67
N ALA A 25 -3.35 -11.96 -4.66
CA ALA A 25 -4.05 -11.62 -3.43
C ALA A 25 -5.33 -10.81 -3.68
N GLY A 26 -5.35 -9.94 -4.69
CA GLY A 26 -6.52 -9.14 -5.06
C GLY A 26 -7.62 -9.88 -5.85
N ARG A 27 -7.41 -11.14 -6.27
CA ARG A 27 -8.41 -11.88 -7.06
C ARG A 27 -9.42 -12.61 -6.16
N PRO A 28 -10.73 -12.52 -6.45
CA PRO A 28 -11.77 -13.24 -5.71
C PRO A 28 -11.56 -14.76 -5.66
N GLN A 29 -10.99 -15.34 -6.71
CA GLN A 29 -10.71 -16.78 -6.78
C GLN A 29 -9.68 -17.23 -5.74
N THR A 30 -8.73 -16.37 -5.38
CA THR A 30 -7.68 -16.64 -4.40
C THR A 30 -8.25 -16.70 -2.99
N PHE A 31 -9.26 -15.89 -2.71
CA PHE A 31 -10.02 -15.96 -1.45
C PHE A 31 -10.75 -17.31 -1.33
N VAL A 32 -11.41 -17.77 -2.38
CA VAL A 32 -12.08 -19.09 -2.39
C VAL A 32 -11.10 -20.22 -2.13
N VAL A 33 -9.92 -20.18 -2.76
CA VAL A 33 -8.85 -21.16 -2.52
C VAL A 33 -8.34 -21.10 -1.08
N ALA A 34 -8.11 -19.91 -0.53
CA ALA A 34 -7.66 -19.74 0.85
C ALA A 34 -8.68 -20.30 1.86
N VAL A 35 -9.97 -20.02 1.65
CA VAL A 35 -11.05 -20.57 2.47
C VAL A 35 -11.10 -22.10 2.36
N ALA A 36 -10.98 -22.65 1.14
CA ALA A 36 -10.94 -24.10 0.95
C ALA A 36 -9.77 -24.76 1.68
N VAL A 37 -8.59 -24.14 1.67
CA VAL A 37 -7.41 -24.61 2.42
C VAL A 37 -7.67 -24.60 3.93
N ILE A 38 -8.27 -23.54 4.47
CA ILE A 38 -8.62 -23.45 5.90
C ILE A 38 -9.64 -24.53 6.28
N VAL A 39 -10.66 -24.77 5.44
CA VAL A 39 -11.66 -25.82 5.66
C VAL A 39 -11.01 -27.21 5.64
N LEU A 40 -10.17 -27.50 4.65
CA LEU A 40 -9.44 -28.76 4.57
C LEU A 40 -8.52 -28.97 5.77
N TRP A 41 -7.86 -27.91 6.26
CA TRP A 41 -7.07 -27.97 7.47
C TRP A 41 -7.94 -28.26 8.71
N GLY A 42 -9.09 -27.60 8.84
CA GLY A 42 -10.07 -27.87 9.89
C GLY A 42 -10.54 -29.33 9.90
N LEU A 43 -10.80 -29.88 8.73
CA LEU A 43 -11.18 -31.29 8.53
C LEU A 43 -10.05 -32.28 8.85
N SER A 44 -8.79 -31.86 8.84
CA SER A 44 -7.68 -32.71 9.28
C SER A 44 -7.60 -32.80 10.81
N GLY A 45 -8.15 -31.82 11.53
CA GLY A 45 -8.11 -31.73 13.00
C GLY A 45 -8.56 -32.99 13.76
N PRO A 46 -9.69 -33.64 13.40
CA PRO A 46 -10.12 -34.90 14.02
C PRO A 46 -9.11 -36.05 13.89
N PHE A 47 -8.35 -36.12 12.79
CA PHE A 47 -7.32 -37.15 12.60
C PHE A 47 -6.10 -36.94 13.50
N PHE A 48 -5.83 -35.68 13.88
CA PHE A 48 -4.72 -35.30 14.77
C PHE A 48 -5.17 -35.05 16.22
N GLY A 49 -6.44 -35.31 16.54
CA GLY A 49 -7.01 -35.08 17.87
C GLY A 49 -6.99 -33.61 18.32
N PHE A 50 -6.95 -32.67 17.37
CA PHE A 50 -6.82 -31.23 17.64
C PHE A 50 -5.67 -30.86 18.60
N ASN A 51 -4.57 -31.60 18.53
CA ASN A 51 -3.44 -31.44 19.44
C ASN A 51 -2.69 -30.09 19.28
N ASP A 52 -1.80 -29.80 20.22
CA ASP A 52 -1.04 -28.55 20.24
C ASP A 52 -0.19 -28.35 18.98
N THR A 53 0.35 -29.42 18.40
CA THR A 53 1.14 -29.34 17.15
C THR A 53 0.28 -28.91 15.96
N TRP A 54 -0.94 -29.46 15.84
CA TRP A 54 -1.89 -29.11 14.78
C TRP A 54 -2.30 -27.63 14.86
N GLN A 55 -2.53 -27.12 16.08
CA GLN A 55 -2.85 -25.70 16.31
C GLN A 55 -1.62 -24.79 16.07
N LEU A 56 -0.45 -25.21 16.55
CA LEU A 56 0.79 -24.44 16.41
C LEU A 56 1.13 -24.22 14.93
N VAL A 57 1.03 -25.26 14.10
CA VAL A 57 1.37 -25.16 12.67
C VAL A 57 0.53 -24.10 11.96
N ILE A 58 -0.79 -24.07 12.16
CA ILE A 58 -1.65 -23.06 11.50
C ILE A 58 -1.43 -21.65 12.05
N ASN A 59 -1.26 -21.51 13.37
CA ASN A 59 -1.03 -20.21 14.02
C ASN A 59 0.31 -19.61 13.60
N THR A 60 1.39 -20.40 13.66
CA THR A 60 2.73 -19.95 13.25
C THR A 60 2.75 -19.63 11.76
N SER A 61 2.17 -20.47 10.91
CA SER A 61 2.14 -20.24 9.46
C SER A 61 1.38 -18.97 9.10
N THR A 62 0.19 -18.78 9.67
CA THR A 62 -0.63 -17.59 9.41
C THR A 62 0.07 -16.32 9.88
N THR A 63 0.79 -16.38 11.01
CA THR A 63 1.57 -15.25 11.53
C THR A 63 2.68 -14.85 10.56
N ILE A 64 3.46 -15.83 10.07
CA ILE A 64 4.52 -15.58 9.07
C ILE A 64 3.93 -14.98 7.80
N VAL A 65 2.86 -15.58 7.27
CA VAL A 65 2.18 -15.09 6.05
C VAL A 65 1.68 -13.67 6.25
N THR A 66 1.05 -13.37 7.40
CA THR A 66 0.56 -12.03 7.72
C THR A 66 1.69 -11.01 7.81
N PHE A 67 2.80 -11.37 8.46
CA PHE A 67 3.97 -10.51 8.55
C PHE A 67 4.53 -10.17 7.15
N LEU A 68 4.65 -11.18 6.28
CA LEU A 68 5.05 -10.97 4.88
C LEU A 68 4.03 -10.15 4.09
N MET A 69 2.74 -10.37 4.33
CA MET A 69 1.64 -9.65 3.69
C MET A 69 1.73 -8.14 3.95
N VAL A 70 2.11 -7.72 5.17
CA VAL A 70 2.31 -6.30 5.50
C VAL A 70 3.34 -5.66 4.56
N PHE A 71 4.50 -6.28 4.36
CA PHE A 71 5.52 -5.74 3.44
C PHE A 71 5.05 -5.74 1.98
N ILE A 72 4.32 -6.78 1.57
CA ILE A 72 3.78 -6.88 0.21
C ILE A 72 2.74 -5.78 -0.03
N ILE A 73 1.82 -5.59 0.91
CA ILE A 73 0.80 -4.54 0.86
C ILE A 73 1.47 -3.18 0.85
N GLN A 74 2.41 -2.91 1.76
CA GLN A 74 3.16 -1.64 1.79
C GLN A 74 3.88 -1.38 0.48
N ASN A 75 4.55 -2.38 -0.10
CA ASN A 75 5.22 -2.21 -1.40
C ASN A 75 4.23 -1.93 -2.54
N SER A 76 3.06 -2.58 -2.54
CA SER A 76 2.02 -2.30 -3.53
C SER A 76 1.45 -0.89 -3.33
N GLN A 77 1.12 -0.53 -2.09
CA GLN A 77 0.58 0.78 -1.72
C GLN A 77 1.55 1.90 -2.05
N ASN A 78 2.84 1.77 -1.69
CA ASN A 78 3.86 2.78 -2.01
C ASN A 78 3.94 3.04 -3.52
N ARG A 79 3.87 1.97 -4.33
CA ARG A 79 3.89 2.10 -5.80
C ARG A 79 2.62 2.76 -6.32
N ASP A 80 1.45 2.41 -5.78
CA ASP A 80 0.18 2.98 -6.20
C ASP A 80 0.08 4.46 -5.79
N SER A 81 0.57 4.84 -4.61
CA SER A 81 0.69 6.24 -4.16
C SER A 81 1.56 7.07 -5.10
N ALA A 82 2.76 6.59 -5.44
CA ALA A 82 3.64 7.29 -6.39
C ALA A 82 2.99 7.46 -7.78
N ALA A 83 2.25 6.44 -8.25
CA ALA A 83 1.53 6.54 -9.51
C ALA A 83 0.35 7.53 -9.43
N MET A 84 -0.29 7.71 -8.27
CA MET A 84 -1.31 8.74 -8.08
C MET A 84 -0.70 10.15 -8.09
N GLN A 85 0.44 10.37 -7.41
CA GLN A 85 1.16 11.64 -7.41
C GLN A 85 1.49 12.09 -8.83
N ILE A 86 2.15 11.24 -9.63
CA ILE A 86 2.49 11.54 -11.03
C ILE A 86 1.26 11.94 -11.87
N LYS A 87 0.12 11.29 -11.64
CA LYS A 87 -1.13 11.63 -12.35
C LYS A 87 -1.70 12.98 -11.91
N LEU A 88 -1.60 13.32 -10.63
CA LEU A 88 -2.02 14.62 -10.10
C LEU A 88 -1.10 15.72 -10.60
N ASP A 89 0.21 15.49 -10.61
CA ASP A 89 1.19 16.43 -11.13
C ASP A 89 0.93 16.78 -12.59
N GLU A 90 0.66 15.78 -13.44
CA GLU A 90 0.29 16.00 -14.85
C GLU A 90 -1.01 16.83 -14.99
N LEU A 91 -1.98 16.65 -14.08
CA LEU A 91 -3.20 17.46 -14.07
C LEU A 91 -2.94 18.91 -13.64
N ILE A 92 -2.07 19.12 -12.64
CA ILE A 92 -1.70 20.45 -12.13
C ILE A 92 -0.97 21.23 -13.24
N VAL A 93 -0.01 20.61 -13.92
CA VAL A 93 0.77 21.24 -15.00
C VAL A 93 -0.14 21.71 -16.15
N ARG A 94 -1.26 21.02 -16.41
CA ARG A 94 -2.18 21.38 -17.50
C ARG A 94 -3.30 22.35 -17.10
N LEU A 95 -3.42 22.68 -15.82
CA LEU A 95 -4.46 23.58 -15.32
C LEU A 95 -3.96 25.04 -15.36
N GLU A 96 -4.55 25.87 -16.21
CA GLU A 96 -4.22 27.31 -16.27
C GLU A 96 -4.46 27.98 -14.90
N GLY A 97 -3.42 28.60 -14.35
CA GLY A 97 -3.47 29.27 -13.04
C GLY A 97 -3.23 28.36 -11.83
N ALA A 98 -2.85 27.10 -12.03
CA ALA A 98 -2.35 26.26 -10.95
C ALA A 98 -1.00 26.79 -10.43
N ARG A 99 -0.77 26.69 -9.12
CA ARG A 99 0.51 27.08 -8.53
C ARG A 99 1.51 25.96 -8.73
N GLU A 100 2.60 26.26 -9.42
CA GLU A 100 3.72 25.33 -9.59
C GLU A 100 4.35 24.93 -8.25
N GLU A 101 4.26 25.77 -7.22
CA GLU A 101 4.70 25.46 -5.85
C GLU A 101 3.92 24.31 -5.18
N LEU A 102 2.80 23.86 -5.77
CA LEU A 102 2.06 22.69 -5.30
C LEU A 102 2.52 21.39 -5.98
N LEU A 103 3.31 21.48 -7.06
CA LEU A 103 4.07 20.35 -7.54
C LEU A 103 5.12 20.03 -6.49
N ASP A 104 5.21 18.77 -6.09
CA ASP A 104 6.17 18.28 -5.11
C ASP A 104 5.92 18.71 -3.65
N LEU A 105 4.64 18.88 -3.27
CA LEU A 105 4.23 19.08 -1.86
C LEU A 105 4.82 18.05 -0.88
N GLU A 106 5.08 16.83 -1.37
CA GLU A 106 5.61 15.69 -0.62
C GLU A 106 7.03 15.94 -0.08
N GLU A 107 7.83 16.75 -0.80
CA GLU A 107 9.23 17.05 -0.49
C GLU A 107 9.42 18.38 0.23
N LEU A 108 8.34 19.16 0.44
CA LEU A 108 8.42 20.45 1.12
C LEU A 108 8.69 20.31 2.63
N ASP A 109 9.44 21.28 3.15
CA ASP A 109 9.65 21.43 4.58
C ASP A 109 8.31 21.66 5.32
N GLU A 110 8.19 21.12 6.54
CA GLU A 110 6.98 21.19 7.37
C GLU A 110 6.48 22.64 7.55
N GLU A 111 7.39 23.61 7.73
CA GLU A 111 7.03 25.02 7.88
C GLU A 111 6.35 25.60 6.64
N LYS A 112 6.80 25.19 5.43
CA LYS A 112 6.20 25.63 4.17
C LYS A 112 4.85 24.94 3.95
N LEU A 113 4.75 23.65 4.29
CA LEU A 113 3.52 22.89 4.18
C LEU A 113 2.41 23.51 5.07
N GLU A 114 2.77 23.88 6.30
CA GLU A 114 1.86 24.53 7.24
C GLU A 114 1.46 25.95 6.76
N ALA A 115 2.39 26.71 6.16
CA ALA A 115 2.06 28.01 5.57
C ALA A 115 1.04 27.89 4.42
N ILE A 116 1.22 26.91 3.52
CA ILE A 116 0.28 26.61 2.43
C ILE A 116 -1.08 26.21 2.99
N ARG A 117 -1.10 25.33 4.00
CA ARG A 117 -2.32 24.89 4.69
C ARG A 117 -3.09 26.06 5.30
N GLN A 118 -2.41 26.93 6.04
CA GLN A 118 -3.03 28.11 6.66
C GLN A 118 -3.63 29.04 5.60
N GLU A 119 -2.97 29.23 4.45
CA GLU A 119 -3.51 30.02 3.36
C GLU A 119 -4.83 29.43 2.81
N PHE A 120 -4.89 28.11 2.60
CA PHE A 120 -6.11 27.43 2.17
C PHE A 120 -7.23 27.53 3.21
N GLU A 121 -6.91 27.37 4.49
CA GLU A 121 -7.89 27.51 5.58
C GLU A 121 -8.45 28.94 5.64
N LEU A 122 -7.62 29.97 5.46
CA LEU A 122 -8.04 31.36 5.37
C LEU A 122 -8.95 31.62 4.16
N ARG A 123 -8.60 31.08 2.98
CA ARG A 123 -9.44 31.18 1.76
C ARG A 123 -10.80 30.49 1.96
N ALA A 124 -10.81 29.28 2.52
CA ALA A 124 -12.03 28.54 2.82
C ALA A 124 -12.91 29.26 3.85
N SER A 125 -12.29 29.86 4.87
CA SER A 125 -12.98 30.68 5.88
C SER A 125 -13.64 31.91 5.25
N LYS A 126 -12.91 32.65 4.40
CA LYS A 126 -13.47 33.78 3.64
C LYS A 126 -14.64 33.36 2.74
N ALA A 127 -14.53 32.23 2.05
CA ALA A 127 -15.61 31.72 1.20
C ALA A 127 -16.86 31.30 1.99
N ARG A 128 -16.70 30.74 3.19
CA ARG A 128 -17.82 30.42 4.10
C ARG A 128 -18.50 31.67 4.65
N ASN A 129 -17.72 32.66 5.06
CA ASN A 129 -18.23 33.91 5.64
C ASN A 129 -18.76 34.89 4.57
N GLY A 130 -18.44 34.66 3.29
CA GLY A 130 -18.88 35.45 2.15
C GLY A 130 -20.11 34.92 1.42
N LYS A 131 -20.80 33.88 1.91
CA LYS A 131 -22.10 33.48 1.35
C LYS A 131 -23.16 34.54 1.70
N PRO A 132 -23.79 35.23 0.73
CA PRO A 132 -25.00 35.97 1.01
C PRO A 132 -26.09 34.97 1.42
N ALA A 133 -26.81 35.30 2.50
CA ALA A 133 -28.01 34.60 2.93
C ALA A 133 -29.13 34.73 1.89
#